data_AF-A0A7J8N104-F1
#
_entry.id   AF-A0A7J8N104-F1
#
_cell.length_a   1.000
_cell.length_b   1.000
_cell.length_c   1.000
_cell.angle_alpha   90.00
_cell.angle_beta   90.00
_cell.angle_gamma   90.00
#
_symmetry.space_group_name_H-M   'P 1'
#
loop_
_entity.id
_entity.type
_entity.pdbx_description
1 polymer ?
#
loop_
_entity_poly.entity_id
_entity_poly.type
_entity_poly.pdbx_seq_one_letter_code
_entity_poly.pdbx_strand_id
1 'polypeptide(L)'
;MATKQALDEDGWLDTGDIGWIAPHHLAGRSRRCGGVIVLEGRAKDTIVLSSGENVEPLEIEEAAMRSSLIQQIVDQRRLAAIIVPNKDEALQAAKVSSIIDPDAVDLGRDKMTSLLYEELSKWTSECSFQVGPILVVDEPFTIDSGLMTPTMKIRRDQVVAKYKEEIANLYK
;
A
#
# COMPACT_ATOMS: atom_id res chain seq x y z
N MET A 1 -11.78 25.60 -11.63
CA MET A 1 -10.43 25.55 -12.24
C MET A 1 -9.89 24.11 -12.45
N ALA A 2 -10.72 23.05 -12.39
CA ALA A 2 -10.25 21.67 -12.63
C ALA A 2 -10.41 21.19 -14.10
N THR A 3 -11.27 21.83 -14.89
CA THR A 3 -11.62 21.38 -16.26
C THR A 3 -10.59 21.72 -17.33
N LYS A 4 -9.73 22.73 -17.12
CA LYS A 4 -8.69 23.11 -18.08
C LYS A 4 -7.40 22.27 -17.98
N GLN A 5 -7.23 21.53 -16.88
CA GLN A 5 -6.03 20.74 -16.63
C GLN A 5 -6.18 19.26 -16.99
N ALA A 6 -7.43 18.82 -17.26
CA ALA A 6 -7.74 17.44 -17.62
C ALA A 6 -7.81 17.23 -19.14
N LEU A 7 -7.89 18.29 -19.93
CA LEU A 7 -7.89 18.23 -21.39
C LEU A 7 -6.57 18.80 -21.91
N ASP A 8 -5.90 18.07 -22.79
CA ASP A 8 -4.72 18.58 -23.50
C ASP A 8 -5.10 19.59 -24.60
N GLU A 9 -4.10 20.13 -25.29
CA GLU A 9 -4.29 21.11 -26.37
C GLU A 9 -5.08 20.56 -27.57
N ASP A 10 -5.09 19.24 -27.74
CA ASP A 10 -5.81 18.51 -28.79
C ASP A 10 -7.20 18.02 -28.34
N GLY A 11 -7.60 18.28 -27.09
CA GLY A 11 -8.90 17.92 -26.53
C GLY A 11 -9.00 16.49 -25.99
N TRP A 12 -7.89 15.80 -25.79
CA TRP A 12 -7.85 14.49 -25.14
C TRP A 12 -7.93 14.60 -23.63
N LEU A 13 -8.68 13.69 -23.02
CA LEU A 13 -8.81 13.58 -21.58
C LEU A 13 -7.61 12.82 -21.00
N ASP A 14 -6.80 13.50 -20.20
CA ASP A 14 -5.77 12.86 -19.39
C ASP A 14 -6.44 12.14 -18.20
N THR A 15 -6.54 10.80 -18.32
CA THR A 15 -7.12 9.96 -17.26
C THR A 15 -6.15 9.80 -16.08
N GLY A 16 -4.85 10.04 -16.30
CA GLY A 16 -3.79 9.79 -15.34
C GLY A 16 -3.51 8.30 -15.08
N ASP A 17 -4.07 7.40 -15.88
CA ASP A 17 -3.89 5.95 -15.75
C ASP A 17 -2.76 5.48 -16.68
N ILE A 18 -1.86 4.62 -16.16
CA ILE A 18 -0.77 3.99 -16.90
C ILE A 18 -1.23 2.61 -17.33
N GLY A 19 -0.88 2.22 -18.55
CA GLY A 19 -1.14 0.90 -19.06
C GLY A 19 -0.40 0.63 -20.36
N TRP A 20 -0.52 -0.59 -20.85
CA TRP A 20 0.08 -1.03 -22.11
C TRP A 20 -0.93 -1.77 -22.98
N ILE A 21 -0.70 -1.73 -24.28
CA ILE A 21 -1.55 -2.42 -25.24
C ILE A 21 -1.00 -3.83 -25.46
N ALA A 22 -1.85 -4.83 -25.22
CA ALA A 22 -1.50 -6.21 -25.42
C ALA A 22 -1.12 -6.45 -26.90
N PRO A 23 0.08 -7.01 -27.17
CA PRO A 23 0.55 -7.21 -28.54
C PRO A 23 -0.28 -8.28 -29.25
N HIS A 24 -0.37 -8.15 -30.57
CA HIS A 24 -1.11 -9.12 -31.36
C HIS A 24 -0.28 -10.40 -31.55
N HIS A 25 -0.80 -11.52 -31.07
CA HIS A 25 -0.17 -12.83 -31.28
C HIS A 25 -0.77 -13.53 -32.51
N LEU A 26 0.09 -14.07 -33.39
CA LEU A 26 -0.34 -14.77 -34.62
C LEU A 26 -0.86 -16.19 -34.35
N ALA A 27 -0.50 -16.81 -33.22
CA ALA A 27 -0.89 -18.16 -32.85
C ALA A 27 -1.06 -18.32 -31.33
N GLY A 28 -1.73 -19.39 -30.90
CA GLY A 28 -1.97 -19.70 -29.48
C GLY A 28 -3.28 -19.15 -28.92
N ARG A 29 -3.55 -19.42 -27.64
CA ARG A 29 -4.81 -19.05 -26.95
C ARG A 29 -5.02 -17.52 -26.89
N SER A 30 -3.95 -16.74 -26.89
CA SER A 30 -3.97 -15.27 -26.82
C SER A 30 -4.10 -14.55 -28.17
N ARG A 31 -4.34 -15.27 -29.28
CA ARG A 31 -4.47 -14.67 -30.63
C ARG A 31 -5.59 -13.64 -30.78
N ARG A 32 -6.56 -13.62 -29.86
CA ARG A 32 -7.70 -12.68 -29.83
C ARG A 32 -7.55 -11.58 -28.79
N CYS A 33 -6.42 -11.53 -28.08
CA CYS A 33 -6.18 -10.58 -26.99
C CYS A 33 -5.38 -9.35 -27.44
N GLY A 34 -5.01 -9.25 -28.72
CA GLY A 34 -4.28 -8.11 -29.26
C GLY A 34 -5.15 -6.86 -29.34
N GLY A 35 -4.58 -5.70 -29.01
CA GLY A 35 -5.31 -4.43 -29.03
C GLY A 35 -6.16 -4.14 -27.79
N VAL A 36 -6.08 -4.99 -26.75
CA VAL A 36 -6.68 -4.73 -25.44
C VAL A 36 -5.74 -3.86 -24.61
N ILE A 37 -6.29 -2.87 -23.91
CA ILE A 37 -5.54 -2.03 -22.97
C ILE A 37 -5.51 -2.75 -21.62
N VAL A 38 -4.31 -2.98 -21.09
CA VAL A 38 -4.07 -3.48 -19.74
C VAL A 38 -3.69 -2.29 -18.88
N LEU A 39 -4.47 -2.02 -17.84
CA LEU A 39 -4.17 -0.96 -16.87
C LEU A 39 -3.20 -1.50 -15.83
N GLU A 40 -2.11 -0.77 -15.62
CA GLU A 40 -1.03 -1.11 -14.70
C GLU A 40 -1.11 -0.28 -13.42
N GLY A 41 -1.62 0.96 -13.49
CA GLY A 41 -1.71 1.81 -12.31
C GLY A 41 -2.09 3.24 -12.61
N ARG A 42 -1.81 4.15 -11.67
CA ARG A 42 -2.01 5.60 -11.84
C ARG A 42 -0.69 6.34 -11.76
N ALA A 43 -0.43 7.21 -12.74
CA ALA A 43 0.84 7.93 -12.87
C ALA A 43 1.20 8.80 -11.66
N LYS A 44 0.22 9.26 -10.87
CA LYS A 44 0.45 10.05 -9.66
C LYS A 44 0.75 9.19 -8.42
N ASP A 45 0.33 7.93 -8.46
CA ASP A 45 0.39 7.00 -7.35
C ASP A 45 1.62 6.07 -7.46
N THR A 46 2.12 5.79 -8.66
CA THR A 46 3.33 4.99 -8.91
C THR A 46 4.56 5.52 -8.15
N ILE A 47 5.20 4.67 -7.34
CA ILE A 47 6.44 4.98 -6.63
C ILE A 47 7.62 4.60 -7.53
N VAL A 48 8.38 5.59 -7.98
CA VAL A 48 9.65 5.35 -8.69
C VAL A 48 10.79 5.23 -7.68
N LEU A 49 11.43 4.07 -7.63
CA LEU A 49 12.58 3.82 -6.78
C LEU A 49 13.85 4.43 -7.37
N SER A 50 14.86 4.64 -6.52
CA SER A 50 16.21 5.03 -6.97
C SER A 50 16.88 3.98 -7.86
N SER A 51 16.40 2.72 -7.84
CA SER A 51 16.80 1.67 -8.78
C SER A 51 16.22 1.86 -10.20
N GLY A 52 15.26 2.77 -10.36
CA GLY A 52 14.51 2.95 -11.60
C GLY A 52 13.31 2.01 -11.75
N GLU A 53 13.04 1.17 -10.74
CA GLU A 53 11.85 0.31 -10.71
C GLU A 53 10.61 1.10 -10.29
N ASN A 54 9.49 0.80 -10.94
CA ASN A 54 8.18 1.34 -10.61
C ASN A 54 7.47 0.35 -9.69
N VAL A 55 7.03 0.83 -8.53
CA VAL A 55 6.28 0.05 -7.56
C VAL A 55 4.89 0.66 -7.46
N GLU A 56 3.87 -0.15 -7.70
CA GLU A 56 2.50 0.28 -7.53
C GLU A 56 2.06 0.13 -6.07
N PRO A 57 1.52 1.18 -5.45
CA PRO A 57 0.95 1.14 -4.10
C PRO A 57 0.00 -0.04 -3.87
N LEU A 58 -0.81 -0.35 -4.89
CA LEU A 58 -1.81 -1.40 -4.81
C LEU A 58 -1.18 -2.78 -4.61
N GLU A 59 -0.01 -3.05 -5.20
CA GLU A 59 0.66 -4.34 -5.02
C GLU A 59 1.13 -4.53 -3.58
N ILE A 60 1.63 -3.47 -2.95
CA ILE A 60 2.02 -3.47 -1.53
C ILE A 60 0.80 -3.71 -0.66
N GLU A 61 -0.28 -2.95 -0.90
CA GLU A 61 -1.52 -3.05 -0.16
C GLU A 61 -2.12 -4.46 -0.27
N GLU A 62 -2.22 -5.00 -1.48
CA GLU A 62 -2.74 -6.35 -1.71
C GLU A 62 -1.89 -7.44 -1.08
N ALA A 63 -0.56 -7.34 -1.13
CA ALA A 63 0.34 -8.29 -0.48
C ALA A 63 0.19 -8.26 1.05
N ALA A 64 0.16 -7.06 1.64
CA ALA A 64 0.01 -6.86 3.08
C ALA A 64 -1.35 -7.32 3.60
N MET A 65 -2.42 -7.08 2.84
CA MET A 65 -3.79 -7.51 3.18
C MET A 65 -3.98 -9.04 3.18
N ARG A 66 -2.99 -9.82 2.75
CA ARG A 66 -2.99 -11.30 2.92
C ARG A 66 -2.72 -11.73 4.35
N SER A 67 -2.12 -10.87 5.17
CA SER A 67 -1.90 -11.14 6.58
C SER A 67 -3.13 -10.83 7.42
N SER A 68 -3.50 -11.70 8.35
CA SER A 68 -4.56 -11.41 9.34
C SER A 68 -4.15 -10.36 10.39
N LEU A 69 -2.86 -10.07 10.47
CA LEU A 69 -2.27 -9.15 11.45
C LEU A 69 -2.41 -7.69 11.03
N ILE A 70 -2.56 -7.45 9.72
CA ILE A 70 -2.65 -6.11 9.12
C ILE A 70 -4.12 -5.82 8.82
N GLN A 71 -4.69 -4.83 9.50
CA GLN A 71 -6.07 -4.40 9.26
C GLN A 71 -6.15 -3.40 8.11
N GLN A 72 -5.25 -2.42 8.08
CA GLN A 72 -5.15 -1.42 7.02
C GLN A 72 -3.68 -1.04 6.83
N ILE A 73 -3.32 -0.70 5.59
CA ILE A 73 -1.99 -0.24 5.24
C ILE A 73 -2.09 0.92 4.25
N VAL A 74 -1.19 1.88 4.38
CA VAL A 74 -0.96 2.96 3.43
C VAL A 74 0.54 3.05 3.18
N ASP A 75 0.96 2.89 1.94
CA ASP A 75 2.33 3.10 1.52
C ASP A 75 2.64 4.61 1.37
N GLN A 76 3.92 4.94 1.45
CA GLN A 76 4.44 6.29 1.37
C GLN A 76 5.71 6.34 0.53
N ARG A 77 6.03 7.54 0.03
CA ARG A 77 7.21 7.80 -0.80
C ARG A 77 8.48 7.31 -0.08
N ARG A 78 9.32 6.55 -0.80
CA ARG A 78 10.49 5.81 -0.27
C ARG A 78 10.14 4.53 0.50
N LEU A 79 9.05 3.86 0.12
CA LEU A 79 8.66 2.54 0.61
C LEU A 79 8.39 2.46 2.12
N ALA A 80 8.15 3.57 2.82
CA ALA A 80 7.61 3.48 4.18
C ALA A 80 6.14 3.06 4.12
N ALA A 81 5.65 2.41 5.18
CA ALA A 81 4.26 2.00 5.29
C ALA A 81 3.67 2.41 6.65
N ILE A 82 2.47 2.97 6.62
CA ILE A 82 1.66 3.22 7.81
C ILE A 82 0.70 2.05 7.95
N ILE A 83 0.74 1.37 9.08
CA ILE A 83 -0.01 0.14 9.33
C ILE A 83 -0.92 0.31 10.53
N VAL A 84 -2.20 0.01 10.33
CA VAL A 84 -3.17 -0.22 11.40
C VAL A 84 -3.19 -1.74 11.66
N PRO A 85 -2.72 -2.21 12.82
CA PRO A 85 -2.72 -3.62 13.13
C PRO A 85 -4.05 -4.09 13.69
N ASN A 86 -4.37 -5.35 13.45
CA ASN A 86 -5.42 -6.03 14.18
C ASN A 86 -4.87 -6.48 15.54
N LYS A 87 -5.20 -5.74 16.60
CA LYS A 87 -4.63 -5.96 17.94
C LYS A 87 -4.91 -7.36 18.49
N ASP A 88 -6.10 -7.88 18.24
CA ASP A 88 -6.50 -9.20 18.72
C ASP A 88 -5.68 -10.30 18.03
N GLU A 89 -5.58 -10.25 16.70
CA GLU A 89 -4.79 -11.20 15.90
C GLU A 89 -3.29 -11.09 16.20
N ALA A 90 -2.77 -9.87 16.33
CA ALA A 90 -1.38 -9.63 16.70
C ALA A 90 -1.04 -10.24 18.06
N LEU A 91 -1.93 -10.06 19.04
CA LEU A 91 -1.77 -10.64 20.38
C LEU A 91 -1.79 -12.17 20.33
N GLN A 92 -2.71 -12.77 19.57
CA GLN A 92 -2.74 -14.22 19.39
C GLN A 92 -1.47 -14.75 18.72
N ALA A 93 -1.02 -14.11 17.64
CA ALA A 93 0.21 -14.51 16.95
C ALA A 93 1.44 -14.41 17.86
N ALA A 94 1.54 -13.36 18.69
CA ALA A 94 2.64 -13.23 19.62
C ALA A 94 2.62 -14.29 20.74
N LYS A 95 1.43 -14.72 21.19
CA LYS A 95 1.28 -15.84 22.14
C LYS A 95 1.72 -17.16 21.51
N VAL A 96 1.29 -17.44 20.28
CA VAL A 96 1.65 -18.67 19.55
C VAL A 96 3.15 -18.73 19.28
N SER A 97 3.75 -17.60 18.90
CA SER A 97 5.20 -17.49 18.67
C SER A 97 6.05 -17.39 19.95
N SER A 98 5.44 -17.49 21.15
CA SER A 98 6.12 -17.36 22.45
C SER A 98 6.89 -16.04 22.63
N ILE A 99 6.48 -14.98 21.93
CA ILE A 99 7.10 -13.63 21.98
C ILE A 99 6.67 -12.88 23.25
N ILE A 100 5.49 -13.24 23.78
CA ILE A 100 4.91 -12.71 25.01
C ILE A 100 4.39 -13.88 25.86
N ASP A 101 4.23 -13.63 27.16
CA ASP A 101 3.55 -14.57 28.04
C ASP A 101 2.11 -14.86 27.53
N PRO A 102 1.61 -16.09 27.67
CA PRO A 102 0.25 -16.45 27.27
C PRO A 102 -0.82 -15.62 28.01
N ASP A 103 -0.48 -15.11 29.20
CA ASP A 103 -1.32 -14.24 30.03
C ASP A 103 -1.14 -12.74 29.74
N ALA A 104 -0.25 -12.36 28.81
CA ALA A 104 -0.09 -10.98 28.42
C ALA A 104 -1.40 -10.45 27.81
N VAL A 105 -1.83 -9.30 28.32
CA VAL A 105 -3.06 -8.61 27.91
C VAL A 105 -2.78 -7.65 26.76
N ASP A 106 -1.53 -7.22 26.59
CA ASP A 106 -1.13 -6.24 25.58
C ASP A 106 0.25 -6.57 24.98
N LEU A 107 0.44 -6.12 23.74
CA LEU A 107 1.68 -6.18 22.98
C LEU A 107 2.38 -4.83 23.05
N GLY A 108 3.57 -4.78 23.65
CA GLY A 108 4.40 -3.59 23.60
C GLY A 108 4.63 -3.11 22.16
N ARG A 109 4.63 -1.79 21.96
CA ARG A 109 4.71 -1.15 20.64
C ARG A 109 5.91 -1.65 19.81
N ASP A 110 7.06 -1.85 20.44
CA ASP A 110 8.26 -2.38 19.77
C ASP A 110 8.05 -3.80 19.25
N LYS A 111 7.51 -4.70 20.09
CA LYS A 111 7.24 -6.09 19.71
C LYS A 111 6.19 -6.18 18.61
N MET A 112 5.14 -5.37 18.69
CA MET A 112 4.11 -5.28 17.65
C MET A 112 4.71 -4.80 16.32
N THR A 113 5.56 -3.78 16.36
CA THR A 113 6.25 -3.27 15.17
C THR A 113 7.15 -4.35 14.55
N SER A 114 7.95 -5.05 15.34
CA SER A 114 8.80 -6.14 14.81
C SER A 114 7.97 -7.26 14.18
N LEU A 115 6.89 -7.69 14.83
CA LEU A 115 6.02 -8.77 14.34
C LEU A 115 5.34 -8.39 13.01
N LEU A 116 4.81 -7.17 12.91
CA LEU A 116 4.19 -6.68 11.68
C LEU A 116 5.22 -6.51 10.55
N TYR A 117 6.43 -6.06 10.89
CA TYR A 117 7.49 -5.89 9.91
C TYR A 117 7.96 -7.22 9.33
N GLU A 118 8.16 -8.25 10.19
CA GLU A 118 8.51 -9.60 9.73
C GLU A 118 7.44 -10.19 8.82
N GLU A 119 6.17 -10.06 9.21
CA GLU A 119 5.05 -10.56 8.44
C GLU A 119 4.91 -9.83 7.10
N LEU A 120 5.02 -8.50 7.10
CA LEU A 120 5.02 -7.71 5.88
C LEU A 120 6.19 -8.11 4.97
N SER A 121 7.39 -8.21 5.52
CA SER A 121 8.59 -8.63 4.77
C SER A 121 8.44 -10.04 4.18
N LYS A 122 7.71 -10.93 4.85
CA LYS A 122 7.42 -12.28 4.34
C LYS A 122 6.48 -12.22 3.14
N TRP A 123 5.40 -11.44 3.21
CA TRP A 123 4.44 -11.30 2.11
C TRP A 123 4.98 -10.50 0.94
N THR A 124 5.90 -9.56 1.18
CA THR A 124 6.58 -8.79 0.12
C THR A 124 7.89 -9.42 -0.33
N SER A 125 8.27 -10.60 0.20
CA SER A 125 9.53 -11.27 -0.19
C SER A 125 9.53 -11.74 -1.65
N GLU A 126 8.35 -11.97 -2.22
CA GLU A 126 8.17 -12.34 -3.63
C GLU A 126 8.10 -11.11 -4.55
N CYS A 127 8.05 -9.89 -3.99
CA CYS A 127 8.04 -8.65 -4.75
C CYS A 127 9.46 -8.20 -5.12
N SER A 128 9.58 -7.40 -6.18
CA SER A 128 10.87 -6.81 -6.60
C SER A 128 11.39 -5.71 -5.66
N PHE A 129 10.57 -5.28 -4.70
CA PHE A 129 10.88 -4.20 -3.77
C PHE A 129 10.89 -4.68 -2.32
N GLN A 130 11.62 -3.95 -1.48
CA GLN A 130 11.64 -4.18 -0.04
C GLN A 130 10.96 -3.03 0.68
N VAL A 131 9.92 -3.32 1.46
CA VAL A 131 9.26 -2.30 2.27
C VAL A 131 10.25 -1.77 3.31
N GLY A 132 10.34 -0.44 3.39
CA GLY A 132 11.18 0.28 4.33
C GLY A 132 10.56 0.35 5.73
N PRO A 133 10.88 1.40 6.52
CA PRO A 133 10.42 1.50 7.89
C PRO A 133 8.89 1.61 7.96
N ILE A 134 8.30 0.94 8.95
CA ILE A 134 6.86 0.96 9.19
C ILE A 134 6.48 1.87 10.36
N LEU A 135 5.36 2.58 10.23
CA LEU A 135 4.72 3.33 11.30
C LEU A 135 3.47 2.58 11.75
N VAL A 136 3.45 2.12 13.00
CA VAL A 136 2.27 1.48 13.55
C VAL A 136 1.33 2.53 14.16
N VAL A 137 0.07 2.53 13.75
CA VAL A 137 -0.96 3.45 14.23
C VAL A 137 -2.11 2.66 14.86
N ASP A 138 -2.61 3.14 15.99
CA ASP A 138 -3.70 2.48 16.72
C ASP A 138 -5.10 2.88 16.23
N GLU A 139 -5.22 4.06 15.63
CA GLU A 139 -6.48 4.58 15.11
C GLU A 139 -6.72 4.05 13.69
N PRO A 140 -7.81 3.30 13.46
CA PRO A 140 -8.19 2.93 12.11
C PRO A 140 -8.57 4.16 11.30
N PHE A 141 -8.33 4.09 9.99
CA PHE A 141 -8.83 5.10 9.07
C PHE A 141 -10.35 5.00 9.01
N THR A 142 -11.04 6.14 9.07
CA THR A 142 -12.50 6.20 9.07
C THR A 142 -12.99 7.30 8.14
N ILE A 143 -14.28 7.26 7.79
CA ILE A 143 -14.94 8.32 7.02
C ILE A 143 -15.03 9.60 7.85
N ASP A 144 -15.38 9.49 9.15
CA ASP A 144 -15.51 10.62 10.07
C ASP A 144 -14.21 11.41 10.27
N SER A 145 -13.06 10.71 10.27
CA SER A 145 -11.74 11.35 10.33
C SER A 145 -11.32 11.99 9.01
N GLY A 146 -12.10 11.84 7.94
CA GLY A 146 -11.78 12.33 6.59
C GLY A 146 -10.64 11.58 5.90
N LEU A 147 -10.18 10.47 6.50
CA LEU A 147 -9.09 9.64 5.99
C LEU A 147 -9.58 8.57 5.01
N MET A 148 -10.89 8.30 4.96
CA MET A 148 -11.51 7.44 3.96
C MET A 148 -12.54 8.20 3.13
N THR A 149 -12.73 7.76 1.89
CA THR A 149 -13.87 8.17 1.07
C THR A 149 -15.15 7.50 1.56
N PRO A 150 -16.34 8.01 1.20
CA PRO A 150 -17.61 7.32 1.46
C PRO A 150 -17.68 5.92 0.84
N THR A 151 -16.84 5.63 -0.17
CA THR A 151 -16.67 4.31 -0.80
C THR A 151 -15.64 3.42 -0.09
N MET A 152 -15.24 3.78 1.14
CA MET A 152 -14.26 3.05 1.95
C MET A 152 -12.86 2.95 1.35
N LYS A 153 -12.50 3.79 0.37
CA LYS A 153 -11.12 3.89 -0.12
C LYS A 153 -10.32 4.83 0.77
N ILE A 154 -9.11 4.44 1.13
CA ILE A 154 -8.23 5.28 1.94
C ILE A 154 -7.72 6.47 1.11
N ARG A 155 -7.74 7.66 1.68
CA ARG A 155 -7.24 8.89 1.07
C ARG A 155 -5.77 9.08 1.45
N ARG A 156 -4.87 8.47 0.67
CA ARG A 156 -3.41 8.46 0.93
C ARG A 156 -2.85 9.85 1.24
N ASP A 157 -3.17 10.86 0.43
CA ASP A 157 -2.71 12.25 0.64
C ASP A 157 -3.06 12.79 2.04
N GLN A 158 -4.28 12.49 2.52
CA GLN A 158 -4.75 12.96 3.83
C GLN A 158 -4.09 12.19 4.97
N VAL A 159 -3.89 10.88 4.81
CA VAL A 159 -3.19 10.04 5.80
C VAL A 159 -1.74 10.49 5.93
N VAL A 160 -1.03 10.65 4.80
CA VAL A 160 0.36 11.13 4.79
C VAL A 160 0.47 12.54 5.35
N ALA A 161 -0.51 13.41 5.10
CA ALA A 161 -0.55 14.74 5.70
C ALA A 161 -0.76 14.70 7.22
N LYS A 162 -1.64 13.82 7.72
CA LYS A 162 -1.88 13.64 9.16
C LYS A 162 -0.63 13.13 9.87
N TYR A 163 0.04 12.12 9.32
CA TYR A 163 1.19 11.46 9.95
C TYR A 163 2.55 11.97 9.48
N LYS A 164 2.59 13.19 8.94
CA LYS A 164 3.80 13.74 8.31
C LYS A 164 4.97 13.85 9.28
N GLU A 165 4.70 14.19 10.54
CA GLU A 165 5.73 14.36 11.57
C GLU A 165 6.29 13.02 12.03
N GLU A 166 5.46 12.00 12.24
CA GLU A 166 5.95 10.67 12.60
C GLU A 166 6.75 10.04 11.45
N ILE A 167 6.28 10.19 10.21
CA ILE A 167 7.04 9.76 9.02
C ILE A 167 8.40 10.46 8.95
N ALA A 168 8.45 11.77 9.20
CA ALA A 168 9.71 12.50 9.18
C ALA A 168 10.69 12.02 10.27
N ASN A 169 10.19 11.58 11.42
CA ASN A 169 11.00 11.01 12.48
C ASN A 169 11.50 9.58 12.17
N LEU A 170 10.81 8.82 11.31
CA LEU A 170 11.28 7.51 10.85
C LEU A 170 12.54 7.59 9.96
N TYR A 171 12.75 8.74 9.30
CA TYR A 171 13.88 8.96 8.39
C TYR A 171 15.02 9.80 8.98
N LYS A 172 14.96 10.15 10.26
CA LYS A 172 16.05 10.82 10.98
C LYS A 172 17.01 9.81 11.58
#